data_AF-A0AAD0VAQ6-F1
#
_entry.id   AF-A0AAD0VAQ6-F1
#
_cell.length_a   1.000
_cell.length_b   1.000
_cell.length_c   1.000
_cell.angle_alpha   90.00
_cell.angle_beta   90.00
_cell.angle_gamma   90.00
#
_symmetry.space_group_name_H-M   'P 1'
#
loop_
_entity.id
_entity.type
_entity.pdbx_description
1 polymer ?
#
loop_
_entity_poly.entity_id
_entity_poly.type
_entity_poly.pdbx_seq_one_letter_code
_entity_poly.pdbx_strand_id
1 'polypeptide(L)'
;MKTYEDALDNFVVEHKASIAALFNTPEAHLTKADVKSLVEYTIGIQLKNTFEYKGRLGNEILHELEMIPSHKRSRAVVQKALENSEFSKVQNKTLDKVKAADKARNPLAEHVENWRKMRMRREMRELSQTAMVVERQSRLLAQALDRYRHSPSPSNKHLVSTSVLGLNRALIKSHSRARIAGAWAIRAGFHSQSAGQALEHLYFRRARRLEKSTAKLDHWLEKNGFKVRISAGIARRRNILEMEVGQAIAMDAPISLMRYPVRKAHDKQMDNQNAL
;
A
#
# COMPACT_ATOMS: atom_id res chain seq x y z
N MET A 1 -12.23 -34.43 -6.16
CA MET A 1 -11.77 -33.57 -7.29
C MET A 1 -10.49 -32.88 -6.86
N LYS A 2 -9.39 -32.97 -7.62
CA LYS A 2 -8.20 -32.14 -7.37
C LYS A 2 -8.58 -30.69 -7.68
N THR A 3 -8.25 -29.73 -6.82
CA THR A 3 -8.49 -28.32 -7.11
C THR A 3 -7.40 -27.79 -8.06
N TYR A 4 -7.66 -26.65 -8.73
CA TYR A 4 -6.64 -25.96 -9.55
C TYR A 4 -5.36 -25.69 -8.75
N GLU A 5 -5.54 -25.25 -7.50
CA GLU A 5 -4.45 -24.97 -6.57
C GLU A 5 -3.60 -26.21 -6.30
N ASP A 6 -4.22 -27.37 -6.08
CA ASP A 6 -3.51 -28.64 -5.86
C ASP A 6 -2.79 -29.12 -7.12
N ALA A 7 -3.41 -28.94 -8.29
CA ALA A 7 -2.81 -29.33 -9.57
C ALA A 7 -1.59 -28.46 -9.89
N LEU A 8 -1.68 -27.15 -9.67
CA LEU A 8 -0.58 -26.21 -9.84
C LEU A 8 0.54 -26.46 -8.83
N ASP A 9 0.20 -26.75 -7.58
CA ASP A 9 1.17 -27.08 -6.55
C ASP A 9 1.96 -28.35 -6.88
N ASN A 10 1.29 -29.38 -7.40
CA ASN A 10 1.94 -30.63 -7.82
C ASN A 10 2.84 -30.40 -9.03
N PHE A 11 2.36 -29.69 -10.05
CA PHE A 11 3.13 -29.34 -11.24
C PHE A 11 4.42 -28.56 -10.89
N VAL A 12 4.30 -27.57 -10.00
CA VAL A 12 5.45 -26.76 -9.57
C VAL A 12 6.47 -27.58 -8.80
N VAL A 13 6.03 -28.54 -7.97
CA VAL A 13 6.94 -29.44 -7.23
C VAL A 13 7.66 -30.38 -8.20
N GLU A 14 6.93 -30.97 -9.15
CA GLU A 14 7.46 -31.95 -10.09
C GLU A 14 8.47 -31.33 -11.08
N HIS A 15 8.27 -30.08 -11.49
CA HIS A 15 9.07 -29.46 -12.55
C HIS A 15 9.87 -28.23 -12.12
N LYS A 16 10.11 -28.08 -10.81
CA LYS A 16 10.83 -26.94 -10.23
C LYS A 16 12.18 -26.68 -10.91
N ALA A 17 12.98 -27.73 -11.10
CA ALA A 17 14.31 -27.66 -11.72
C ALA A 17 14.24 -27.18 -13.17
N SER A 18 13.34 -27.75 -13.97
CA SER A 18 13.14 -27.39 -15.37
C SER A 18 12.69 -25.94 -15.51
N ILE A 19 11.74 -25.51 -14.69
CA ILE A 19 11.28 -24.11 -14.70
C ILE A 19 12.41 -23.17 -14.29
N ALA A 20 13.18 -23.49 -13.25
CA ALA A 20 14.32 -22.65 -12.83
C ALA A 20 15.37 -22.50 -13.95
N ALA A 21 15.69 -23.61 -14.64
CA ALA A 21 16.60 -23.63 -15.77
C ALA A 21 16.10 -22.77 -16.93
N LEU A 22 14.81 -22.85 -17.28
CA LEU A 22 14.21 -22.05 -18.36
C LEU A 22 14.37 -20.54 -18.15
N PHE A 23 14.36 -20.08 -16.89
CA PHE A 23 14.51 -18.67 -16.53
C PHE A 23 15.93 -18.27 -16.10
N ASN A 24 16.94 -19.11 -16.39
CA ASN A 24 18.35 -18.85 -16.11
C ASN A 24 18.64 -18.54 -14.62
N THR A 25 17.90 -19.18 -13.71
CA THR A 25 17.99 -18.94 -12.27
C THR A 25 18.32 -20.25 -11.54
N PRO A 26 19.27 -20.28 -10.59
CA PRO A 26 19.55 -21.49 -9.82
C PRO A 26 18.32 -21.95 -9.04
N GLU A 27 18.01 -23.25 -9.08
CA GLU A 27 16.83 -23.82 -8.42
C GLU A 27 16.83 -23.59 -6.90
N ALA A 28 18.02 -23.62 -6.28
CA ALA A 28 18.21 -23.34 -4.85
C ALA A 28 17.75 -21.93 -4.45
N HIS A 29 17.68 -20.99 -5.40
CA HIS A 29 17.24 -19.63 -5.14
C HIS A 29 15.72 -19.46 -5.23
N LEU A 30 14.95 -20.45 -5.69
CA LEU A 30 13.50 -20.33 -5.82
C LEU A 30 12.79 -21.28 -4.84
N THR A 31 11.88 -20.76 -4.03
CA THR A 31 10.95 -21.60 -3.27
C THR A 31 9.82 -22.11 -4.16
N LYS A 32 9.07 -23.11 -3.70
CA LYS A 32 7.85 -23.57 -4.40
C LYS A 32 6.88 -22.41 -4.69
N ALA A 33 6.67 -21.52 -3.71
CA ALA A 33 5.78 -20.37 -3.87
C ALA A 33 6.30 -19.36 -4.91
N ASP A 34 7.62 -19.21 -5.02
CA ASP A 34 8.26 -18.33 -6.00
C ASP A 34 8.07 -18.86 -7.42
N VAL A 35 8.28 -20.17 -7.63
CA VAL A 35 8.06 -20.83 -8.93
C VAL A 35 6.58 -20.80 -9.32
N LYS A 36 5.67 -21.04 -8.37
CA LYS A 36 4.23 -20.88 -8.59
C LYS A 36 3.88 -19.48 -9.08
N SER A 37 4.35 -18.46 -8.36
CA SER A 37 4.13 -17.05 -8.73
C SER A 37 4.72 -16.71 -10.10
N LEU A 38 5.88 -17.27 -10.44
CA LEU A 38 6.55 -17.09 -11.72
C LEU A 38 5.70 -17.64 -12.87
N VAL A 39 5.23 -18.88 -12.74
CA VAL A 39 4.44 -19.56 -13.77
C VAL A 39 3.07 -18.89 -13.94
N GLU A 40 2.42 -18.47 -12.85
CA GLU A 40 1.19 -17.69 -12.91
C GLU A 40 1.38 -16.31 -13.55
N TYR A 41 2.53 -15.67 -13.30
CA TYR A 41 2.85 -14.38 -13.91
C TYR A 41 3.06 -14.48 -15.42
N THR A 42 3.63 -15.57 -15.90
CA THR A 42 3.97 -15.72 -17.32
C THR A 42 2.83 -16.27 -18.17
N ILE A 43 2.09 -17.25 -17.65
CA ILE A 43 1.05 -17.98 -18.41
C ILE A 43 -0.22 -18.27 -17.59
N GLY A 44 -0.52 -17.46 -16.56
CA GLY A 44 -1.60 -17.75 -15.62
C GLY A 44 -2.99 -17.94 -16.21
N ILE A 45 -3.32 -17.26 -17.32
CA ILE A 45 -4.61 -17.44 -18.01
C ILE A 45 -4.66 -18.82 -18.68
N GLN A 46 -3.57 -19.20 -19.35
CA GLN A 46 -3.44 -20.49 -20.03
C GLN A 46 -3.48 -21.64 -19.04
N LEU A 47 -2.82 -21.53 -17.88
CA LEU A 47 -2.90 -22.55 -16.82
C LEU A 47 -4.34 -22.84 -16.39
N LYS A 48 -5.14 -21.78 -16.20
CA LYS A 48 -6.55 -21.92 -15.81
C LYS A 48 -7.36 -22.58 -16.91
N ASN A 49 -7.21 -22.13 -18.15
CA ASN A 49 -7.91 -22.71 -19.29
C ASN A 49 -7.55 -24.20 -19.49
N THR A 50 -6.26 -24.55 -19.38
CA THR A 50 -5.80 -25.93 -19.51
C THR A 50 -6.34 -26.80 -18.37
N PHE A 51 -6.37 -26.29 -17.15
CA PHE A 51 -6.94 -27.02 -16.02
C PHE A 51 -8.46 -27.18 -16.13
N GLU A 52 -9.20 -26.14 -16.55
CA GLU A 52 -10.64 -26.20 -16.76
C GLU A 52 -11.02 -27.21 -17.86
N TYR A 53 -10.19 -27.32 -18.91
CA TYR A 53 -10.43 -28.25 -20.02
C TYR A 53 -9.97 -29.69 -19.72
N LYS A 54 -8.81 -29.88 -19.09
CA LYS A 54 -8.17 -31.21 -18.93
C LYS A 54 -8.22 -31.76 -17.50
N GLY A 55 -8.59 -30.94 -16.52
CA GLY A 55 -8.61 -31.31 -15.09
C GLY A 55 -7.23 -31.56 -14.47
N ARG A 56 -6.14 -31.32 -15.20
CA ARG A 56 -4.74 -31.53 -14.76
C ARG A 56 -3.78 -30.62 -15.53
N LEU A 57 -2.61 -30.39 -14.93
CA LEU A 57 -1.47 -29.72 -15.56
C LEU A 57 -0.38 -30.78 -15.77
N GLY A 58 0.34 -30.71 -16.90
CA GLY A 58 1.39 -31.68 -17.24
C GLY A 58 2.44 -31.09 -18.17
N ASN A 59 3.29 -31.94 -18.76
CA ASN A 59 4.46 -31.55 -19.56
C ASN A 59 4.18 -30.58 -20.72
N GLU A 60 2.96 -30.60 -21.27
CA GLU A 60 2.48 -29.61 -22.23
C GLU A 60 2.66 -28.15 -21.77
N ILE A 61 2.48 -27.87 -20.48
CA ILE A 61 2.70 -26.55 -19.89
C ILE A 61 4.19 -26.18 -19.89
N LEU A 62 5.10 -27.15 -19.69
CA LEU A 62 6.54 -26.89 -19.80
C LEU A 62 6.93 -26.56 -21.24
N HIS A 63 6.37 -27.29 -22.20
CA HIS A 63 6.61 -27.01 -23.60
C HIS A 63 6.10 -25.61 -23.98
N GLU A 64 4.93 -25.20 -23.48
CA GLU A 64 4.43 -23.84 -23.65
C GLU A 64 5.38 -22.80 -23.04
N LEU A 65 5.93 -23.06 -21.85
CA LEU A 65 6.93 -22.19 -21.24
C LEU A 65 8.20 -22.10 -22.09
N GLU A 66 8.67 -23.20 -22.70
CA GLU A 66 9.82 -23.22 -23.61
C GLU A 66 9.61 -22.37 -24.86
N MET A 67 8.39 -22.36 -25.39
CA MET A 67 8.02 -21.59 -26.57
C MET A 67 8.00 -20.07 -26.32
N ILE A 68 8.01 -19.64 -25.06
CA ILE A 68 8.14 -18.22 -24.73
C ILE A 68 9.50 -17.71 -25.24
N PRO A 69 9.57 -16.54 -25.89
CA PRO A 69 10.84 -15.96 -26.32
C PRO A 69 11.85 -15.80 -25.17
N SER A 70 13.14 -16.05 -25.44
CA SER A 70 14.20 -16.03 -24.42
C SER A 70 14.29 -14.72 -23.64
N HIS A 71 14.03 -13.57 -24.27
CA HIS A 71 14.01 -12.26 -23.59
C HIS A 71 12.89 -12.14 -22.53
N LYS A 72 11.83 -12.93 -22.65
CA LYS A 72 10.75 -13.08 -21.66
C LYS A 72 11.00 -14.24 -20.67
N ARG A 73 12.13 -14.93 -20.78
CA ARG A 73 12.61 -15.99 -19.89
C ARG A 73 13.96 -15.65 -19.27
N SER A 74 14.00 -14.49 -18.61
CA SER A 74 15.22 -13.95 -18.03
C SER A 74 15.08 -13.77 -16.52
N ARG A 75 16.23 -13.61 -15.83
CA ARG A 75 16.28 -13.23 -14.41
C ARG A 75 15.47 -11.97 -14.10
N ALA A 76 15.39 -11.03 -15.06
CA ALA A 76 14.58 -9.81 -14.91
C ALA A 76 13.07 -10.10 -14.86
N VAL A 77 12.60 -11.13 -15.57
CA VAL A 77 11.20 -11.57 -15.52
C VAL A 77 10.91 -12.28 -14.20
N VAL A 78 11.85 -13.12 -13.72
CA VAL A 78 11.76 -13.73 -12.39
C VAL A 78 11.63 -12.65 -11.33
N GLN A 79 12.50 -11.64 -11.36
CA GLN A 79 12.43 -10.51 -10.45
C GLN A 79 11.05 -9.88 -10.51
N LYS A 80 10.56 -9.46 -11.69
CA LYS A 80 9.22 -8.85 -11.85
C LYS A 80 8.07 -9.72 -11.33
N ALA A 81 8.12 -11.04 -11.52
CA ALA A 81 7.10 -11.95 -11.01
C ALA A 81 7.08 -11.96 -9.47
N LEU A 82 8.25 -12.01 -8.84
CA LEU A 82 8.39 -11.90 -7.39
C LEU A 82 7.93 -10.51 -6.90
N GLU A 83 8.24 -9.45 -7.64
CA GLU A 83 7.75 -8.10 -7.33
C GLU A 83 6.23 -8.06 -7.30
N ASN A 84 5.61 -8.65 -8.32
CA ASN A 84 4.17 -8.67 -8.48
C ASN A 84 3.47 -9.50 -7.39
N SER A 85 4.05 -10.65 -7.01
CA SER A 85 3.49 -11.48 -5.94
C SER A 85 3.58 -10.79 -4.58
N GLU A 86 4.71 -10.18 -4.24
CA GLU A 86 4.89 -9.44 -2.99
C GLU A 86 4.02 -8.16 -2.96
N PHE A 87 3.86 -7.46 -4.09
CA PHE A 87 2.95 -6.33 -4.19
C PHE A 87 1.49 -6.72 -4.00
N SER A 88 1.06 -7.83 -4.62
CA SER A 88 -0.29 -8.37 -4.45
C SER A 88 -0.59 -8.75 -3.00
N LYS A 89 0.43 -9.19 -2.24
CA LYS A 89 0.30 -9.43 -0.79
C LYS A 89 0.05 -8.16 0.02
N VAL A 90 0.37 -6.97 -0.49
CA VAL A 90 0.30 -5.70 0.25
C VAL A 90 -0.85 -4.81 -0.20
N GLN A 91 -1.22 -4.80 -1.48
CA GLN A 91 -2.10 -3.78 -2.09
C GLN A 91 -3.40 -3.52 -1.31
N ASN A 92 -4.00 -4.55 -0.72
CA ASN A 92 -5.26 -4.47 0.02
C ASN A 92 -5.14 -4.83 1.51
N LYS A 93 -3.92 -5.03 2.03
CA LYS A 93 -3.72 -5.39 3.44
C LYS A 93 -3.47 -4.16 4.30
N THR A 94 -4.00 -4.20 5.51
CA THR A 94 -3.73 -3.22 6.57
C THR A 94 -2.33 -3.46 7.15
N LEU A 95 -1.73 -2.44 7.77
CA LEU A 95 -0.35 -2.53 8.27
C LEU A 95 -0.13 -3.63 9.31
N ASP A 96 -1.08 -3.78 10.22
CA ASP A 96 -1.14 -4.83 11.24
C ASP A 96 -1.15 -6.23 10.60
N LYS A 97 -1.96 -6.45 9.56
CA LYS A 97 -2.00 -7.72 8.82
C LYS A 97 -0.72 -7.99 8.06
N VAL A 98 -0.07 -6.94 7.55
CA VAL A 98 1.23 -7.06 6.89
C VAL A 98 2.28 -7.51 7.89
N LYS A 99 2.30 -6.93 9.09
CA LYS A 99 3.21 -7.33 10.17
C LYS A 99 2.96 -8.75 10.66
N ALA A 100 1.70 -9.13 10.88
CA ALA A 100 1.32 -10.48 11.30
C ALA A 100 1.85 -11.56 10.33
N ALA A 101 1.86 -11.25 9.03
CA ALA A 101 2.30 -12.13 7.96
C ALA A 101 3.82 -12.08 7.68
N ASP A 102 4.57 -11.18 8.34
CA ASP A 102 6.01 -10.96 8.10
C ASP A 102 6.90 -11.98 8.84
N LYS A 103 6.41 -13.22 9.04
CA LYS A 103 7.07 -14.25 9.84
C LYS A 103 8.07 -15.14 9.08
N ALA A 104 8.08 -15.09 7.75
CA ALA A 104 8.97 -15.90 6.94
C ALA A 104 9.97 -15.01 6.18
N ARG A 105 11.16 -14.80 6.76
CA ARG A 105 12.32 -14.29 6.02
C ARG A 105 12.75 -15.37 5.01
N ASN A 106 12.52 -15.11 3.72
CA ASN A 106 12.98 -16.00 2.65
C ASN A 106 14.47 -15.70 2.33
N PRO A 107 15.38 -16.69 2.33
CA PRO A 107 16.84 -16.54 2.10
C PRO A 107 17.27 -16.10 0.69
N LEU A 108 16.36 -15.66 -0.18
CA LEU A 108 16.63 -14.76 -1.32
C LEU A 108 17.14 -13.36 -0.88
N ALA A 109 17.81 -13.32 0.27
CA ALA A 109 17.80 -12.24 1.24
C ALA A 109 18.29 -10.93 0.64
N GLU A 110 19.41 -10.90 -0.05
CA GLU A 110 20.01 -9.61 -0.41
C GLU A 110 19.34 -8.92 -1.60
N HIS A 111 19.02 -9.66 -2.67
CA HIS A 111 18.40 -9.07 -3.86
C HIS A 111 16.94 -8.67 -3.61
N VAL A 112 16.19 -9.52 -2.90
CA VAL A 112 14.80 -9.22 -2.54
C VAL A 112 14.74 -8.12 -1.48
N GLU A 113 15.66 -8.07 -0.53
CA GLU A 113 15.73 -6.98 0.44
C GLU A 113 16.11 -5.64 -0.21
N ASN A 114 17.11 -5.64 -1.10
CA ASN A 114 17.47 -4.44 -1.87
C ASN A 114 16.29 -3.96 -2.73
N TRP A 115 15.59 -4.89 -3.39
CA TRP A 115 14.37 -4.56 -4.11
C TRP A 115 13.28 -4.00 -3.20
N ARG A 116 12.98 -4.64 -2.06
CA ARG A 116 11.99 -4.16 -1.07
C ARG A 116 12.31 -2.76 -0.58
N LYS A 117 13.59 -2.48 -0.27
CA LYS A 117 14.08 -1.15 0.11
C LYS A 117 13.89 -0.15 -1.03
N MET A 118 14.22 -0.51 -2.27
CA MET A 118 13.97 0.35 -3.44
C MET A 118 12.47 0.63 -3.63
N ARG A 119 11.61 -0.39 -3.50
CA ARG A 119 10.17 -0.25 -3.63
C ARG A 119 9.58 0.63 -2.54
N MET A 120 9.96 0.40 -1.28
CA MET A 120 9.59 1.24 -0.14
C MET A 120 9.99 2.71 -0.36
N ARG A 121 11.23 2.97 -0.81
CA ARG A 121 11.68 4.33 -1.15
C ARG A 121 10.81 4.95 -2.25
N ARG A 122 10.48 4.19 -3.29
CA ARG A 122 9.59 4.63 -4.37
C ARG A 122 8.21 4.98 -3.83
N GLU A 123 7.59 4.13 -3.02
CA GLU A 123 6.25 4.40 -2.48
C GLU A 123 6.25 5.60 -1.52
N MET A 124 7.31 5.80 -0.72
CA MET A 124 7.46 6.99 0.13
C MET A 124 7.64 8.27 -0.70
N ARG A 125 8.36 8.22 -1.83
CA ARG A 125 8.46 9.34 -2.79
C ARG A 125 7.11 9.60 -3.45
N GLU A 126 6.40 8.57 -3.91
CA GLU A 126 5.08 8.70 -4.52
C GLU A 126 4.08 9.29 -3.51
N LEU A 127 4.09 8.85 -2.25
CA LEU A 127 3.32 9.48 -1.17
C LEU A 127 3.65 10.97 -1.03
N SER A 128 4.94 11.32 -1.01
CA SER A 128 5.37 12.73 -0.95
C SER A 128 4.86 13.53 -2.16
N GLN A 129 4.85 12.95 -3.35
CA GLN A 129 4.30 13.58 -4.56
C GLN A 129 2.77 13.74 -4.48
N THR A 130 2.04 12.80 -3.87
CA THR A 130 0.59 12.97 -3.69
C THR A 130 0.25 14.21 -2.87
N ALA A 131 1.14 14.64 -1.97
CA ALA A 131 0.94 15.87 -1.22
C ALA A 131 0.92 17.11 -2.11
N MET A 132 1.79 17.19 -3.11
CA MET A 132 1.78 18.29 -4.10
C MET A 132 0.48 18.29 -4.91
N VAL A 133 -0.05 17.11 -5.24
CA VAL A 133 -1.34 16.98 -5.94
C VAL A 133 -2.49 17.47 -5.05
N VAL A 134 -2.52 17.07 -3.77
CA VAL A 134 -3.52 17.55 -2.82
C VAL A 134 -3.45 19.07 -2.69
N GLU A 135 -2.25 19.64 -2.55
CA GLU A 135 -2.06 21.09 -2.47
C GLU A 135 -2.56 21.81 -3.73
N ARG A 136 -2.22 21.30 -4.92
CA ARG A 136 -2.74 21.85 -6.19
C ARG A 136 -4.26 21.83 -6.22
N GLN A 137 -4.90 20.72 -5.83
CA GLN A 137 -6.36 20.61 -5.80
C GLN A 137 -6.98 21.55 -4.75
N SER A 138 -6.33 21.75 -3.60
CA SER A 138 -6.76 22.74 -2.61
C SER A 138 -6.70 24.18 -3.17
N ARG A 139 -5.68 24.53 -3.95
CA ARG A 139 -5.59 25.84 -4.61
C ARG A 139 -6.67 26.03 -5.67
N LEU A 140 -6.95 25.01 -6.49
CA LEU A 140 -8.03 25.05 -7.48
C LEU A 140 -9.40 25.23 -6.79
N LEU A 141 -9.62 24.54 -5.68
CA LEU A 141 -10.82 24.74 -4.88
C LEU A 141 -10.92 26.16 -4.33
N ALA A 142 -9.83 26.71 -3.79
CA ALA A 142 -9.82 28.09 -3.31
C ALA A 142 -10.18 29.09 -4.42
N GLN A 143 -9.61 28.94 -5.62
CA GLN A 143 -9.94 29.79 -6.78
C GLN A 143 -11.41 29.64 -7.22
N ALA A 144 -11.95 28.42 -7.23
CA ALA A 144 -13.34 28.19 -7.57
C ALA A 144 -14.30 28.81 -6.55
N LEU A 145 -13.97 28.70 -5.26
CA LEU A 145 -14.72 29.33 -4.17
C LEU A 145 -14.70 30.85 -4.27
N ASP A 146 -13.53 31.42 -4.59
CA ASP A 146 -13.37 32.86 -4.75
C ASP A 146 -14.21 33.40 -5.92
N ARG A 147 -14.16 32.72 -7.08
CA ARG A 147 -15.01 33.07 -8.23
C ARG A 147 -16.50 32.99 -7.90
N TYR A 148 -16.92 31.93 -7.20
CA TYR A 148 -18.31 31.77 -6.80
C TYR A 148 -18.75 32.84 -5.80
N ARG A 149 -17.87 33.22 -4.86
CA ARG A 149 -18.15 34.28 -3.87
C ARG A 149 -18.39 35.64 -4.55
N HIS A 150 -17.61 35.97 -5.58
CA HIS A 150 -17.74 37.23 -6.30
C HIS A 150 -18.89 37.21 -7.33
N SER A 151 -19.18 36.05 -7.93
CA SER A 151 -20.25 35.90 -8.92
C SER A 151 -20.98 34.57 -8.73
N PRO A 152 -22.03 34.53 -7.89
CA PRO A 152 -22.81 33.32 -7.68
C PRO A 152 -23.61 32.97 -8.94
N SER A 153 -23.19 31.92 -9.65
CA SER A 153 -23.87 31.43 -10.84
C SER A 153 -23.91 29.90 -10.87
N PRO A 154 -24.83 29.26 -11.62
CA PRO A 154 -24.85 27.81 -11.78
C PRO A 154 -23.54 27.24 -12.32
N SER A 155 -22.89 27.95 -13.25
CA SER A 155 -21.58 27.58 -13.80
C SER A 155 -20.49 27.60 -12.73
N ASN A 156 -20.40 28.68 -11.94
CA ASN A 156 -19.42 28.78 -10.85
C ASN A 156 -19.71 27.77 -9.72
N LYS A 157 -20.99 27.46 -9.46
CA LYS A 157 -21.39 26.39 -8.54
C LYS A 157 -20.91 25.02 -9.02
N HIS A 158 -20.99 24.76 -10.32
CA HIS A 158 -20.46 23.54 -10.91
C HIS A 158 -18.92 23.46 -10.79
N LEU A 159 -18.20 24.57 -11.01
CA LEU A 159 -16.74 24.63 -10.83
C LEU A 159 -16.31 24.30 -9.39
N VAL A 160 -17.00 24.85 -8.38
CA VAL A 160 -16.75 24.51 -6.97
C VAL A 160 -16.97 23.02 -6.74
N SER A 161 -18.09 22.47 -7.22
CA SER A 161 -18.43 21.05 -7.05
C SER A 161 -17.38 20.13 -7.67
N THR A 162 -16.93 20.42 -8.89
CA THR A 162 -15.88 19.67 -9.58
C THR A 162 -14.54 19.76 -8.86
N SER A 163 -14.19 20.94 -8.34
CA SER A 163 -12.96 21.14 -7.57
C SER A 163 -12.97 20.38 -6.24
N VAL A 164 -14.12 20.33 -5.56
CA VAL A 164 -14.31 19.53 -4.36
C VAL A 164 -14.13 18.03 -4.67
N LEU A 165 -14.72 17.54 -5.77
CA LEU A 165 -14.55 16.15 -6.21
C LEU A 165 -13.09 15.84 -6.56
N GLY A 166 -12.39 16.76 -7.22
CA GLY A 166 -10.97 16.67 -7.53
C GLY A 166 -10.11 16.54 -6.27
N LEU A 167 -10.35 17.40 -5.28
CA LEU A 167 -9.68 17.33 -3.98
C LEU A 167 -9.97 16.01 -3.26
N ASN A 168 -11.23 15.57 -3.22
CA ASN A 168 -11.60 14.30 -2.61
C ASN A 168 -10.84 13.13 -3.25
N ARG A 169 -10.83 13.02 -4.59
CA ARG A 169 -10.07 11.97 -5.30
C ARG A 169 -8.59 11.99 -4.96
N ALA A 170 -7.98 13.18 -4.89
CA ALA A 170 -6.58 13.33 -4.49
C ALA A 170 -6.33 12.86 -3.05
N LEU A 171 -7.23 13.16 -2.12
CA LEU A 171 -7.16 12.71 -0.72
C LEU A 171 -7.31 11.18 -0.60
N ILE A 172 -8.21 10.56 -1.38
CA ILE A 172 -8.34 9.09 -1.45
C ILE A 172 -7.02 8.47 -1.87
N LYS A 173 -6.44 8.98 -2.96
CA LYS A 173 -5.18 8.49 -3.52
C LYS A 173 -4.04 8.67 -2.51
N SER A 174 -3.95 9.82 -1.85
CA SER A 174 -2.94 10.08 -0.83
C SER A 174 -3.04 9.10 0.34
N HIS A 175 -4.25 8.82 0.82
CA HIS A 175 -4.46 7.84 1.89
C HIS A 175 -4.09 6.41 1.46
N SER A 176 -4.51 5.98 0.26
CA SER A 176 -4.13 4.66 -0.28
C SER A 176 -2.61 4.53 -0.39
N ARG A 177 -1.91 5.58 -0.86
CA ARG A 177 -0.45 5.59 -0.91
C ARG A 177 0.19 5.57 0.47
N ALA A 178 -0.37 6.25 1.46
CA ALA A 178 0.14 6.20 2.83
C ALA A 178 0.09 4.78 3.40
N ARG A 179 -1.01 4.05 3.19
CA ARG A 179 -1.16 2.64 3.58
C ARG A 179 -0.12 1.75 2.90
N ILE A 180 -0.02 1.85 1.57
CA ILE A 180 0.93 1.05 0.78
C ILE A 180 2.39 1.35 1.20
N ALA A 181 2.75 2.62 1.37
CA ALA A 181 4.10 3.02 1.77
C ALA A 181 4.46 2.50 3.17
N GLY A 182 3.55 2.60 4.13
CA GLY A 182 3.76 2.03 5.47
C GLY A 182 3.95 0.51 5.42
N ALA A 183 3.16 -0.19 4.61
CA ALA A 183 3.23 -1.65 4.51
C ALA A 183 4.55 -2.11 3.88
N TRP A 184 5.00 -1.39 2.86
CA TRP A 184 6.31 -1.62 2.25
C TRP A 184 7.46 -1.30 3.20
N ALA A 185 7.32 -0.34 4.12
CA ALA A 185 8.31 -0.12 5.17
C ALA A 185 8.46 -1.35 6.06
N ILE A 186 7.35 -1.93 6.53
CA ILE A 186 7.37 -3.15 7.34
C ILE A 186 7.99 -4.30 6.55
N ARG A 187 7.53 -4.55 5.32
CA ARG A 187 8.07 -5.60 4.43
C ARG A 187 9.55 -5.45 4.11
N ALA A 188 10.06 -4.21 4.08
CA ALA A 188 11.48 -3.91 3.89
C ALA A 188 12.31 -4.08 5.18
N GLY A 189 11.70 -4.55 6.28
CA GLY A 189 12.38 -4.86 7.54
C GLY A 189 12.43 -3.70 8.54
N PHE A 190 11.73 -2.59 8.29
CA PHE A 190 11.65 -1.50 9.27
C PHE A 190 10.67 -1.84 10.38
N HIS A 191 10.97 -1.38 11.59
CA HIS A 191 10.05 -1.46 12.73
C HIS A 191 8.77 -0.67 12.46
N SER A 192 7.65 -1.16 12.99
CA SER A 192 6.33 -0.54 12.86
C SER A 192 6.33 0.87 13.47
N GLN A 193 7.12 1.11 14.53
CA GLN A 193 7.32 2.45 15.09
C GLN A 193 8.00 3.41 14.11
N SER A 194 9.09 2.98 13.45
CA SER A 194 9.79 3.81 12.47
C SER A 194 8.93 4.11 11.24
N ALA A 195 8.15 3.12 10.78
CA ALA A 195 7.16 3.33 9.74
C ALA A 195 6.09 4.34 10.17
N GLY A 196 5.60 4.25 11.42
CA GLY A 196 4.65 5.19 12.00
C GLY A 196 5.19 6.63 12.06
N GLN A 197 6.45 6.81 12.48
CA GLN A 197 7.10 8.12 12.49
C GLN A 197 7.23 8.71 11.07
N ALA A 198 7.62 7.90 10.09
CA ALA A 198 7.67 8.36 8.70
C ALA A 198 6.29 8.80 8.18
N LEU A 199 5.25 8.02 8.47
CA LEU A 199 3.86 8.38 8.11
C LEU A 199 3.36 9.62 8.86
N GLU A 200 3.79 9.83 10.11
CA GLU A 200 3.49 11.05 10.87
C GLU A 200 4.01 12.30 10.16
N HIS A 201 5.24 12.25 9.66
CA HIS A 201 5.85 13.36 8.93
C HIS A 201 5.27 13.56 7.53
N LEU A 202 5.04 12.47 6.79
CA LEU A 202 4.65 12.56 5.37
C LEU A 202 3.13 12.73 5.18
N TYR A 203 2.33 12.21 6.10
CA TYR A 203 0.87 12.12 5.94
C TYR A 203 0.08 12.70 7.12
N PHE A 204 0.20 12.15 8.33
CA PHE A 204 -0.74 12.46 9.43
C PHE A 204 -0.75 13.94 9.82
N ARG A 205 0.42 14.57 9.97
CA ARG A 205 0.51 16.00 10.29
C ARG A 205 -0.23 16.87 9.28
N ARG A 206 -0.13 16.54 7.99
CA ARG A 206 -0.79 17.27 6.91
C ARG A 206 -2.30 16.98 6.89
N ALA A 207 -2.70 15.72 7.09
CA ALA A 207 -4.10 15.34 7.19
C ALA A 207 -4.81 16.07 8.34
N ARG A 208 -4.20 16.16 9.54
CA ARG A 208 -4.76 16.91 10.69
C ARG A 208 -4.93 18.41 10.39
N ARG A 209 -3.97 19.02 9.68
CA ARG A 209 -4.07 20.43 9.27
C ARG A 209 -5.20 20.63 8.26
N LEU A 210 -5.29 19.76 7.25
CA LEU A 210 -6.33 19.83 6.24
C LEU A 210 -7.71 19.62 6.84
N GLU A 211 -7.89 18.61 7.71
CA GLU A 211 -9.13 18.34 8.45
C GLU A 211 -9.65 19.60 9.18
N LYS A 212 -8.78 20.28 9.94
CA LYS A 212 -9.14 21.53 10.64
C LYS A 212 -9.53 22.65 9.67
N SER A 213 -8.80 22.79 8.57
CA SER A 213 -9.07 23.84 7.57
C SER A 213 -10.38 23.58 6.81
N THR A 214 -10.68 22.32 6.49
CA THR A 214 -11.86 21.95 5.72
C THR A 214 -13.11 21.86 6.57
N ALA A 215 -13.01 21.73 7.91
CA ALA A 215 -14.18 21.76 8.78
C ALA A 215 -14.96 23.08 8.68
N LYS A 216 -14.24 24.22 8.64
CA LYS A 216 -14.86 25.53 8.42
C LYS A 216 -15.43 25.66 7.01
N LEU A 217 -14.73 25.12 6.02
CA LEU A 217 -15.17 25.11 4.63
C LEU A 217 -16.45 24.29 4.43
N ASP A 218 -16.56 23.13 5.07
CA ASP A 218 -17.74 22.26 4.98
C ASP A 218 -19.00 22.98 5.47
N HIS A 219 -18.90 23.72 6.58
CA HIS A 219 -20.03 24.51 7.09
C HIS A 219 -20.43 25.63 6.11
N TRP A 220 -19.45 26.28 5.48
CA TRP A 220 -19.73 27.29 4.46
C TRP A 220 -20.35 26.68 3.19
N LEU A 221 -19.85 25.53 2.74
CA LEU A 221 -20.37 24.79 1.60
C LEU A 221 -21.83 24.38 1.83
N GLU A 222 -22.14 23.85 3.02
CA GLU A 222 -23.48 23.44 3.40
C GLU A 222 -24.46 24.63 3.38
N LYS A 223 -24.06 25.78 3.96
CA LYS A 223 -24.85 27.03 3.91
C LYS A 223 -25.13 27.52 2.50
N ASN A 224 -24.25 27.26 1.54
CA ASN A 224 -24.40 27.64 0.14
C ASN A 224 -25.03 26.53 -0.73
N GLY A 225 -25.64 25.52 -0.09
CA GLY A 225 -26.39 24.45 -0.76
C GLY A 225 -25.50 23.48 -1.54
N PHE A 226 -24.27 23.25 -1.09
CA PHE A 226 -23.41 22.17 -1.56
C PHE A 226 -23.56 20.96 -0.63
N LYS A 227 -23.91 19.79 -1.16
CA LYS A 227 -24.06 18.53 -0.41
C LYS A 227 -22.73 17.76 -0.31
N VAL A 228 -21.66 18.40 0.16
CA VAL A 228 -20.35 17.73 0.28
C VAL A 228 -19.68 18.06 1.61
N ARG A 229 -19.07 17.05 2.23
CA ARG A 229 -18.28 17.18 3.45
C ARG A 229 -16.91 16.54 3.25
N ILE A 230 -15.86 17.34 3.34
CA ILE A 230 -14.47 16.93 3.10
C ILE A 230 -13.80 16.52 4.42
N SER A 231 -14.02 17.29 5.50
CA SER A 231 -13.34 17.13 6.79
C SER A 231 -13.59 15.75 7.42
N ALA A 232 -14.84 15.31 7.50
CA ALA A 232 -15.21 14.01 8.04
C ALA A 232 -14.56 12.86 7.26
N GLY A 233 -14.43 13.01 5.93
CA GLY A 233 -13.75 12.05 5.06
C GLY A 233 -12.25 11.95 5.34
N ILE A 234 -11.59 13.07 5.65
CA ILE A 234 -10.17 13.11 6.05
C ILE A 234 -10.01 12.47 7.44
N ALA A 235 -10.82 12.89 8.41
CA ALA A 235 -10.76 12.39 9.79
C ALA A 235 -10.93 10.87 9.84
N ARG A 236 -11.95 10.33 9.16
CA ARG A 236 -12.21 8.88 9.10
C ARG A 236 -11.01 8.11 8.57
N ARG A 237 -10.44 8.54 7.44
CA ARG A 237 -9.28 7.87 6.81
C ARG A 237 -8.03 7.97 7.68
N ARG A 238 -7.79 9.14 8.28
CA ARG A 238 -6.69 9.34 9.21
C ARG A 238 -6.80 8.38 10.40
N ASN A 239 -7.95 8.35 11.07
CA ASN A 239 -8.17 7.52 12.25
C ASN A 239 -8.01 6.02 11.94
N ILE A 240 -8.53 5.55 10.80
CA ILE A 240 -8.33 4.17 10.36
C ILE A 240 -6.83 3.84 10.27
N LEU A 241 -6.04 4.70 9.61
CA LEU A 241 -4.61 4.44 9.47
C LEU A 241 -3.84 4.61 10.80
N GLU A 242 -4.22 5.55 11.66
CA GLU A 242 -3.65 5.69 13.01
C GLU A 242 -3.90 4.43 13.85
N MET A 243 -5.10 3.84 13.76
CA MET A 243 -5.42 2.55 14.40
C MET A 243 -4.59 1.40 13.81
N GLU A 244 -4.50 1.30 12.48
CA GLU A 244 -3.69 0.27 11.81
C GLU A 244 -2.20 0.35 12.22
N VAL A 245 -1.64 1.57 12.28
CA VAL A 245 -0.27 1.80 12.76
C VAL A 245 -0.14 1.40 14.24
N GLY A 246 -1.10 1.82 15.09
CA GLY A 246 -1.10 1.50 16.51
C GLY A 246 -1.13 0.00 16.78
N GLN A 247 -1.96 -0.75 16.04
CA GLN A 247 -2.02 -2.21 16.12
C GLN A 247 -0.71 -2.86 15.64
N ALA A 248 -0.16 -2.42 14.51
CA ALA A 248 1.13 -2.92 14.03
C ALA A 248 2.26 -2.70 15.06
N ILE A 249 2.27 -1.55 15.75
CA ILE A 249 3.22 -1.26 16.83
C ILE A 249 2.98 -2.16 18.06
N ALA A 250 1.73 -2.39 18.45
CA ALA A 250 1.42 -3.30 19.54
C ALA A 250 1.86 -4.75 19.24
N MET A 251 1.78 -5.16 17.97
CA MET A 251 2.29 -6.47 17.51
C MET A 251 3.81 -6.56 17.45
N ASP A 252 4.53 -5.43 17.34
CA ASP A 252 5.99 -5.37 17.51
C ASP A 252 6.40 -5.52 18.99
N ALA A 253 5.51 -5.17 19.93
CA ALA A 253 5.82 -5.06 21.35
C ALA A 253 6.13 -6.34 22.16
N PRO A 254 5.98 -7.60 21.67
CA PRO A 254 6.50 -8.75 22.42
C PRO A 254 8.01 -8.94 22.27
N ILE A 255 8.71 -8.12 21.47
CA ILE A 255 10.18 -8.07 21.47
C ILE A 255 10.57 -6.78 22.19
N SER A 256 11.03 -6.90 23.43
CA SER A 256 11.51 -5.80 24.27
C SER A 256 12.70 -5.11 23.59
N LEU A 257 12.41 -4.10 22.77
CA LEU A 257 13.39 -3.14 22.31
C LEU A 257 13.36 -1.99 23.31
N MET A 258 14.53 -1.72 23.90
CA MET A 258 14.78 -0.61 24.81
C MET A 258 13.97 0.62 24.40
N ARG A 259 13.04 1.00 25.28
CA ARG A 259 12.26 2.22 25.17
C ARG A 259 13.23 3.39 25.09
N TYR A 260 13.40 3.97 23.91
CA TYR A 260 13.91 5.34 23.84
C TYR A 260 12.93 6.23 24.61
N PRO A 261 13.41 7.12 25.49
CA PRO A 261 12.54 7.92 26.33
C PRO A 261 11.71 8.86 25.45
N VAL A 262 10.42 8.57 25.37
CA VAL A 262 9.41 9.53 24.93
C VAL A 262 9.52 10.72 25.88
N ARG A 263 9.88 11.89 25.35
CA ARG A 263 9.82 13.16 26.10
C ARG A 263 8.45 13.24 26.77
N LYS A 264 8.45 13.25 28.11
CA LYS A 264 7.27 13.46 28.94
C LYS A 264 6.52 14.69 28.41
N ALA A 265 5.26 14.51 28.06
CA ALA A 265 4.34 15.62 27.94
C ALA A 265 4.32 16.33 29.31
N HIS A 266 4.44 17.64 29.29
CA HIS A 266 4.17 18.48 30.46
C HIS A 266 2.68 18.34 30.80
N ASP A 267 2.36 17.45 31.74
CA ASP A 267 1.09 17.52 32.45
C ASP A 267 1.17 18.70 33.42
N LYS A 268 0.52 19.80 33.04
CA LYS A 268 0.02 20.81 33.96
C LYS A 268 -1.35 20.36 34.44
N GLN A 269 -1.43 19.72 35.59
CA GLN A 269 -2.61 19.65 36.46
C GLN A 269 -2.06 19.74 37.89
N MET A 270 -2.23 20.88 38.55
CA MET A 270 -3.37 21.17 39.45
C MET A 270 -3.32 20.29 40.70
N ASP A 271 -2.45 20.67 41.65
CA ASP A 271 -2.62 20.34 43.07
C ASP A 271 -2.69 21.66 43.85
N ASN A 272 -3.89 22.24 43.85
CA ASN A 272 -4.37 23.04 44.97
C ASN A 272 -5.14 22.06 45.85
N GLN A 273 -4.50 21.53 46.89
CA GLN A 273 -5.12 21.19 48.17
C GLN A 273 -4.04 20.65 49.13
N ASN A 274 -4.08 21.15 50.36
CA ASN A 274 -3.28 20.82 51.55
C ASN A 274 -2.01 21.65 51.77
N ALA A 275 -2.22 22.89 52.23
CA ALA A 275 -1.42 23.46 53.30
C ALA A 275 -2.38 24.10 54.32
N LEU A 276 -2.58 23.37 55.41
CA LEU A 276 -2.80 23.95 56.74
C LEU A 276 -1.53 24.72 57.14
#